data_AF-A0A928DRH6-F1
#
_entry.id   AF-A0A928DRH6-F1
#
_cell.length_a   1.000
_cell.length_b   1.000
_cell.length_c   1.000
_cell.angle_alpha   90.00
_cell.angle_beta   90.00
_cell.angle_gamma   90.00
#
_symmetry.space_group_name_H-M   'P 1'
#
loop_
_entity.id
_entity.type
_entity.pdbx_description
1 polymer ?
#
loop_
_entity_poly.entity_id
_entity_poly.type
_entity_poly.pdbx_seq_one_letter_code
_entity_poly.pdbx_strand_id
1 'polypeptide(L)'
;MTKAKKKILEQGWKERLAKEYSQTKERYEKIHKTIVKLEAGTCPFESSCSLDLLKRQAKAIGKYLFILEVRAEQAGIVLQD
;
A
#
# COMPACT_ATOMS: atom_id res chain seq x y z
N MET A 1 23.44 -23.38 -6.00
CA MET A 1 22.62 -22.66 -7.00
C MET A 1 23.56 -21.91 -7.95
N THR A 2 23.23 -21.80 -9.24
CA THR A 2 24.06 -21.04 -10.20
C THR A 2 23.92 -19.52 -9.98
N LYS A 3 24.99 -18.77 -10.26
CA LYS A 3 25.06 -17.29 -10.07
C LYS A 3 23.91 -16.56 -10.81
N ALA A 4 23.51 -17.07 -11.97
CA ALA A 4 22.38 -16.55 -12.75
C ALA A 4 21.01 -16.73 -12.06
N LYS A 5 20.75 -17.90 -11.44
CA LYS A 5 19.49 -18.14 -10.71
C LYS A 5 19.35 -17.20 -9.50
N LYS A 6 20.44 -16.91 -8.80
CA LYS A 6 20.44 -15.97 -7.66
C LYS A 6 20.07 -14.55 -8.10
N LYS A 7 20.64 -14.07 -9.22
CA LYS A 7 20.37 -12.73 -9.77
C LYS A 7 18.91 -12.58 -10.24
N ILE A 8 18.34 -13.60 -10.89
CA ILE A 8 16.93 -13.59 -11.32
C ILE A 8 16.00 -13.53 -10.11
N LEU A 9 16.29 -14.34 -9.08
CA LEU A 9 15.49 -14.36 -7.86
C LEU A 9 15.54 -13.00 -7.14
N GLU A 10 16.73 -12.40 -7.06
CA GLU A 10 16.95 -11.08 -6.49
C GLU A 10 16.17 -9.98 -7.22
N GLN A 11 16.25 -9.94 -8.54
CA GLN A 11 15.51 -8.96 -9.33
C GLN A 11 13.99 -9.14 -9.18
N GLY A 12 13.51 -10.38 -9.22
CA GLY A 12 12.08 -10.67 -9.18
C GLY A 12 11.41 -10.32 -7.85
N TRP A 13 12.09 -10.45 -6.70
CA TRP A 13 11.47 -10.06 -5.42
C TRP A 13 11.42 -8.55 -5.23
N LYS A 14 12.41 -7.82 -5.71
CA LYS A 14 12.42 -6.35 -5.65
C LYS A 14 11.27 -5.76 -6.46
N GLU A 15 11.04 -6.28 -7.66
CA GLU A 15 9.90 -5.90 -8.51
C GLU A 15 8.55 -6.23 -7.85
N ARG A 16 8.44 -7.39 -7.19
CA ARG A 16 7.23 -7.74 -6.43
C ARG A 16 6.98 -6.77 -5.28
N LEU A 17 8.02 -6.37 -4.55
CA LEU A 17 7.89 -5.40 -3.46
C LEU A 17 7.42 -4.03 -3.97
N ALA A 18 8.03 -3.52 -5.04
CA ALA A 18 7.63 -2.24 -5.62
C ALA A 18 6.18 -2.26 -6.12
N LYS A 19 5.76 -3.35 -6.77
CA LYS A 19 4.38 -3.55 -7.21
C LYS A 19 3.40 -3.63 -6.04
N GLU A 20 3.76 -4.35 -4.98
CA GLU A 20 2.96 -4.48 -3.78
C GLU A 20 2.75 -3.12 -3.09
N TYR A 21 3.80 -2.31 -2.98
CA TYR A 21 3.72 -0.96 -2.44
C TYR A 21 2.75 -0.09 -3.23
N SER A 22 2.90 -0.02 -4.55
CA SER A 22 2.05 0.79 -5.44
C SER A 22 0.57 0.40 -5.30
N GLN A 23 0.24 -0.89 -5.35
CA GLN A 23 -1.14 -1.37 -5.19
C GLN A 23 -1.72 -1.08 -3.79
N THR A 24 -0.89 -1.20 -2.77
CA THR A 24 -1.28 -0.92 -1.38
C THR A 24 -1.54 0.58 -1.18
N LYS A 25 -0.70 1.45 -1.77
CA LYS A 25 -0.82 2.91 -1.72
C LYS A 25 -2.09 3.37 -2.42
N GLU A 26 -2.36 2.85 -3.62
CA GLU A 26 -3.60 3.14 -4.35
C GLU A 26 -4.85 2.77 -3.52
N ARG A 27 -4.83 1.62 -2.85
CA ARG A 27 -5.92 1.20 -1.95
C ARG A 27 -6.07 2.15 -0.76
N TYR A 28 -4.96 2.54 -0.14
CA TYR A 28 -4.95 3.49 0.97
C TYR A 28 -5.59 4.83 0.57
N GLU A 29 -5.18 5.39 -0.56
CA GLU A 29 -5.71 6.67 -1.06
C GLU A 29 -7.21 6.62 -1.34
N LYS A 30 -7.70 5.51 -1.92
CA LYS A 30 -9.14 5.32 -2.15
C LYS A 30 -9.91 5.29 -0.83
N ILE A 31 -9.42 4.56 0.16
CA ILE A 31 -10.06 4.52 1.50
C ILE A 31 -10.02 5.91 2.14
N HIS A 32 -8.88 6.60 2.08
CA HIS A 32 -8.73 7.93 2.66
C HIS A 32 -9.68 8.95 2.01
N LYS A 33 -9.80 8.96 0.67
CA LYS A 33 -10.78 9.77 -0.06
C LYS A 33 -12.22 9.47 0.37
N THR A 34 -12.56 8.20 0.59
CA THR A 34 -13.89 7.81 1.09
C THR A 34 -14.14 8.32 2.51
N ILE A 35 -13.16 8.19 3.41
CA ILE A 35 -13.25 8.71 4.78
C ILE A 35 -13.51 10.22 4.76
N VAL A 36 -12.76 10.99 3.97
CA VAL A 36 -12.92 12.46 3.86
C VAL A 36 -14.34 12.82 3.38
N LYS A 37 -14.86 12.12 2.37
CA LYS A 37 -16.24 12.35 1.87
C LYS A 37 -17.31 12.02 2.91
N LEU A 38 -17.13 10.93 3.65
CA LEU A 38 -18.05 10.53 4.73
C LEU A 38 -18.04 11.54 5.88
N GLU A 39 -16.86 12.00 6.30
CA GLU A 39 -16.73 13.01 7.35
C GLU A 39 -17.31 14.37 6.93
N ALA A 40 -17.17 14.74 5.67
CA ALA A 40 -17.75 15.96 5.12
C ALA A 40 -19.26 15.86 4.84
N GLY A 41 -19.89 14.67 4.99
CA GLY A 41 -21.28 14.45 4.62
C GLY A 41 -21.56 14.59 3.12
N THR A 42 -20.52 14.54 2.28
CA THR A 42 -20.62 14.71 0.81
C THR A 42 -20.58 13.38 0.06
N CYS A 43 -20.55 12.26 0.77
CA CYS A 43 -20.55 10.93 0.17
C CYS A 43 -21.91 10.67 -0.51
N PRO A 44 -21.95 10.49 -1.85
CA PRO A 44 -23.21 10.34 -2.57
C PRO A 44 -23.84 8.94 -2.44
N PHE A 45 -23.23 8.05 -1.66
CA PHE A 45 -23.68 6.68 -1.45
C PHE A 45 -23.63 6.32 0.04
N GLU A 46 -24.56 5.47 0.47
CA GLU A 46 -24.52 4.81 1.77
C GLU A 46 -23.36 3.83 1.79
N SER A 47 -22.36 4.06 2.65
CA SER A 47 -21.26 3.11 2.79
C SER A 47 -21.78 1.85 3.50
N SER A 48 -21.66 0.69 2.85
CA SER A 48 -21.99 -0.61 3.48
C SER A 48 -21.12 -0.92 4.70
N CYS A 49 -19.98 -0.24 4.84
CA CYS A 49 -19.08 -0.31 6.00
C CYS A 49 -19.18 0.95 6.86
N SER A 50 -18.98 0.81 8.17
CA SER A 50 -18.92 1.94 9.10
C SER A 50 -17.66 2.79 8.90
N LEU A 51 -17.78 4.09 9.17
CA LEU A 51 -16.65 5.03 9.12
C LEU A 51 -15.49 4.60 10.04
N ASP A 52 -15.81 4.08 11.24
CA ASP A 52 -14.80 3.57 12.18
C ASP A 52 -13.99 2.41 11.57
N LEU A 53 -14.67 1.48 10.90
CA LEU A 53 -14.00 0.35 10.25
C LEU A 53 -13.06 0.81 9.12
N LEU A 54 -13.49 1.78 8.31
CA LEU A 54 -12.65 2.37 7.26
C LEU A 54 -11.42 3.07 7.85
N LYS A 55 -11.58 3.82 8.95
CA LYS A 55 -10.45 4.45 9.67
C LYS A 55 -9.46 3.43 10.22
N ARG A 56 -9.95 2.34 10.82
CA ARG A 56 -9.10 1.23 11.29
C ARG A 56 -8.34 0.59 10.13
N GLN A 57 -9.02 0.37 9.00
CA GLN A 57 -8.42 -0.18 7.79
C GLN A 57 -7.33 0.73 7.23
N ALA A 58 -7.59 2.04 7.10
CA ALA A 58 -6.60 3.01 6.64
C ALA A 58 -5.38 3.05 7.56
N LYS A 59 -5.57 3.03 8.89
CA LYS A 59 -4.48 2.97 9.87
C LYS A 59 -3.63 1.71 9.72
N ALA A 60 -4.25 0.56 9.52
CA ALA A 60 -3.54 -0.70 9.32
C ALA A 60 -2.73 -0.69 8.01
N ILE A 61 -3.32 -0.21 6.92
CA ILE A 61 -2.64 -0.10 5.63
C ILE A 61 -1.49 0.91 5.69
N GLY A 62 -1.67 2.06 6.34
CA GLY A 62 -0.60 3.05 6.51
C GLY A 62 0.61 2.49 7.26
N LYS A 63 0.39 1.69 8.32
CA LYS A 63 1.47 0.97 9.00
C LYS A 63 2.16 -0.05 8.08
N TYR A 64 1.40 -0.71 7.21
CA TYR A 64 1.97 -1.67 6.27
C TYR A 64 2.80 -0.99 5.18
N LEU A 65 2.35 0.16 4.65
CA LEU A 65 3.11 0.98 3.71
C LEU A 65 4.46 1.39 4.31
N PHE A 66 4.48 1.85 5.56
CA PHE A 66 5.72 2.17 6.26
C PHE A 66 6.69 0.97 6.32
N ILE A 67 6.19 -0.25 6.56
CA ILE A 67 7.02 -1.45 6.54
C ILE A 67 7.60 -1.70 5.15
N LEU A 68 6.82 -1.50 4.08
CA LEU A 68 7.29 -1.66 2.70
C LEU A 68 8.34 -0.61 2.32
N GLU A 69 8.18 0.64 2.76
CA GLU A 69 9.16 1.72 2.59
C GLU A 69 10.49 1.39 3.27
N VAL A 70 10.46 0.97 4.53
CA VAL A 70 11.67 0.54 5.26
C VAL A 70 12.36 -0.63 4.56
N ARG A 71 11.58 -1.61 4.08
CA ARG A 71 12.14 -2.75 3.32
C ARG A 71 12.73 -2.32 1.99
N ALA A 72 12.12 -1.35 1.31
CA ALA A 72 12.63 -0.81 0.05
C ALA A 72 13.96 -0.07 0.26
N GLU A 73 14.04 0.76 1.30
CA GLU A 73 15.25 1.49 1.70
C GLU A 73 16.41 0.53 1.99
N GLN A 74 16.18 -0.48 2.84
CA GLN A 74 17.16 -1.52 3.15
C GLN A 74 17.65 -2.31 1.92
N ALA A 75 16.82 -2.37 0.87
CA ALA A 75 17.08 -3.13 -0.34
C ALA A 75 17.62 -2.28 -1.51
N GLY A 76 17.71 -0.95 -1.34
CA GLY A 76 18.04 0.00 -2.40
C GLY A 76 17.02 -0.02 -3.55
N ILE A 77 15.73 -0.15 -3.24
CA ILE A 77 14.63 -0.13 -4.21
C ILE A 77 14.03 1.28 -4.23
N VAL A 78 13.95 1.89 -5.41
CA VAL A 78 13.23 3.15 -5.59
C VAL A 78 11.74 2.85 -5.75
N LEU A 79 10.92 3.36 -4.83
CA LEU A 79 9.46 3.29 -4.92
C LEU A 79 8.93 4.45 -5.75
N GLN A 80 7.89 4.21 -6.54
CA GLN A 80 7.18 5.25 -7.29
C GLN A 80 6.07 5.84 -6.42
N ASP A 81 5.87 7.15 -6.53
CA ASP A 81 4.82 7.88 -5.83
C ASP A 81 3.44 7.79 -6.52
#